data_AF-H0C1B5-F1
#
_entry.id   AF-H0C1B5-F1
#
_cell.length_a   1.000
_cell.length_b   1.000
_cell.length_c   1.000
_cell.angle_alpha   90.00
_cell.angle_beta   90.00
_cell.angle_gamma   90.00
#
_symmetry.space_group_name_H-M   'P 1'
#
loop_
_entity.id
_entity.type
_entity.pdbx_description
1 polymer ?
#
loop_
_entity_poly.entity_id
_entity_poly.type
_entity_poly.pdbx_seq_one_letter_code
_entity_poly.pdbx_strand_id
1 'polypeptide(L)'
;MPLPDNTFPMMTGTGQFGPVEMGGMFTTFKVRADQPAGDYRDPGDFKHPAGTVAYEWQGTPASTPRPARTDAPGTAPGAANARKPPTSGHQH
;
A
#
# COMPACT_ATOMS: atom_id res chain seq x y z
N MET A 1 2.10 -18.23 -24.04
CA MET A 1 0.78 -18.29 -24.68
C MET A 1 0.18 -16.89 -24.68
N PRO A 2 -0.50 -16.45 -25.75
CA PRO A 2 -1.27 -15.21 -25.73
C PRO A 2 -2.42 -15.29 -24.71
N LEU A 3 -2.81 -14.14 -24.14
CA LEU A 3 -3.98 -14.05 -23.24
C LEU A 3 -5.28 -14.25 -24.04
N PRO A 4 -6.33 -14.86 -23.45
CA PRO A 4 -7.66 -14.91 -24.04
C PRO A 4 -8.21 -13.51 -24.36
N ASP A 5 -8.95 -13.37 -25.46
CA ASP A 5 -9.51 -12.08 -25.93
C ASP A 5 -10.40 -11.37 -24.91
N ASN A 6 -11.03 -12.12 -23.99
CA ASN A 6 -11.90 -11.60 -22.94
C ASN A 6 -11.17 -11.28 -21.63
N THR A 7 -9.84 -11.29 -21.64
CA THR A 7 -9.06 -10.94 -20.45
C THR A 7 -9.06 -9.42 -20.31
N PHE A 8 -9.76 -8.91 -19.29
CA PHE A 8 -9.64 -7.50 -18.94
C PHE A 8 -8.15 -7.17 -18.70
N PRO A 9 -7.63 -6.08 -19.28
CA PRO A 9 -6.25 -5.69 -19.06
C PRO A 9 -6.06 -5.41 -17.56
N MET A 10 -5.40 -6.34 -16.88
CA MET A 10 -5.19 -6.29 -15.42
C MET A 10 -4.30 -5.10 -15.01
N MET A 11 -3.59 -4.54 -16.00
CA MET A 11 -2.74 -3.35 -15.95
C MET A 11 -3.45 -2.17 -16.62
N THR A 12 -4.48 -1.63 -15.98
CA THR A 12 -5.24 -0.49 -16.53
C THR A 12 -5.09 0.73 -15.64
N GLY A 13 -4.07 1.54 -15.93
CA GLY A 13 -3.88 2.84 -15.29
C GLY A 13 -2.41 3.23 -15.19
N THR A 14 -2.11 4.49 -15.48
CA THR A 14 -0.80 5.10 -15.31
C THR A 14 -0.90 6.23 -14.30
N GLY A 15 -0.18 6.12 -13.20
CA GLY A 15 0.00 7.18 -12.23
C GLY A 15 1.41 7.76 -12.29
N GLN A 16 1.62 8.88 -11.60
CA GLN A 16 2.90 9.61 -11.53
C GLN A 16 4.11 8.73 -11.14
N PHE A 17 3.88 7.70 -10.31
CA PHE A 17 4.94 6.85 -9.77
C PHE A 17 4.84 5.40 -10.26
N GLY A 18 4.07 5.13 -11.32
CA GLY A 18 3.96 3.81 -11.90
C GLY A 18 2.52 3.36 -12.17
N PRO A 19 2.33 2.08 -12.52
CA PRO A 19 1.02 1.53 -12.84
C PRO A 19 0.05 1.62 -11.65
N VAL A 20 -1.20 1.96 -11.95
CA VAL A 20 -2.33 1.83 -11.01
C VAL A 20 -3.02 0.52 -11.37
N GLU A 21 -2.62 -0.56 -10.71
CA GLU A 21 -3.09 -1.91 -11.01
C GLU A 21 -4.35 -2.23 -10.22
N MET A 22 -5.24 -3.01 -10.85
CA MET A 22 -6.46 -3.67 -10.35
C MET A 22 -7.55 -3.73 -11.44
N GLY A 23 -7.18 -3.89 -12.71
CA GLY A 23 -8.14 -4.23 -13.78
C GLY A 23 -9.38 -3.32 -13.89
N GLY A 24 -9.21 -2.01 -13.70
CA GLY A 24 -10.32 -1.04 -13.76
C GLY A 24 -11.19 -0.95 -12.50
N MET A 25 -10.80 -1.57 -11.38
CA MET A 25 -11.51 -1.43 -10.10
C MET A 25 -11.31 -0.05 -9.45
N PHE A 26 -10.34 0.73 -9.91
CA PHE A 26 -10.09 2.09 -9.41
C PHE A 26 -10.55 3.15 -10.40
N THR A 27 -11.16 4.20 -9.86
CA THR A 27 -11.36 5.47 -10.55
C THR A 27 -10.38 6.49 -9.98
N THR A 28 -9.56 7.11 -10.85
CA THR A 28 -8.65 8.18 -10.43
C THR A 28 -9.30 9.53 -10.67
N PHE A 29 -9.50 10.31 -9.61
CA PHE A 29 -10.00 11.68 -9.69
C PHE A 29 -8.92 12.67 -9.24
N LYS A 30 -8.57 13.62 -10.11
CA LYS A 30 -7.53 14.62 -9.85
C LYS A 30 -8.19 15.95 -9.46
N VAL A 31 -7.83 16.47 -8.29
CA VAL A 31 -8.29 17.78 -7.79
C VAL A 31 -7.13 18.76 -7.80
N ARG A 32 -7.38 19.98 -8.29
CA ARG A 32 -6.40 21.07 -8.36
C ARG A 32 -7.02 22.36 -7.84
N ALA A 33 -6.25 23.09 -7.03
CA ALA A 33 -6.71 24.36 -6.45
C ALA A 33 -6.85 25.47 -7.49
N ASP A 34 -6.06 25.37 -8.57
CA ASP A 34 -5.98 26.30 -9.69
C ASP A 34 -6.77 25.83 -10.93
N GLN A 35 -7.64 24.82 -10.80
CA GLN A 35 -8.49 24.36 -11.91
C GLN A 35 -9.52 25.43 -12.31
N PRO A 36 -9.52 25.94 -13.56
CA PRO A 36 -10.52 26.89 -14.01
C PRO A 36 -11.92 26.26 -14.09
N ALA A 37 -12.96 27.05 -13.84
CA ALA A 37 -14.34 26.60 -14.02
C ALA A 37 -14.60 26.24 -15.49
N GLY A 38 -15.19 25.07 -15.73
CA GLY A 38 -15.49 24.57 -17.08
C GLY A 38 -14.31 23.98 -17.85
N ASP A 39 -13.12 23.91 -17.24
CA ASP A 39 -11.98 23.19 -17.83
C ASP A 39 -11.99 21.72 -17.41
N TYR A 40 -12.18 20.83 -18.38
CA TYR A 40 -12.25 19.38 -18.19
C TYR A 40 -11.04 18.63 -18.78
N ARG A 41 -10.01 19.37 -19.21
CA ARG A 41 -8.78 18.74 -19.71
C ARG A 41 -8.05 18.05 -18.56
N ASP A 42 -7.27 17.02 -18.88
CA ASP A 42 -6.42 16.38 -17.88
C ASP A 42 -5.39 17.41 -17.35
N PRO A 43 -5.41 17.76 -16.04
CA PRO A 43 -4.44 18.68 -15.47
C PRO A 43 -3.04 18.07 -15.34
N GLY A 44 -2.86 16.79 -15.69
CA GLY A 44 -1.60 16.07 -15.53
C GLY A 44 -1.33 15.67 -14.09
N ASP A 45 -0.10 15.24 -13.82
CA ASP A 45 0.31 14.79 -12.48
C ASP A 45 0.40 15.93 -11.47
N PHE A 46 0.30 15.59 -10.18
CA PHE A 46 0.40 16.59 -9.12
C PHE A 46 1.85 17.07 -8.98
N LYS A 47 2.04 18.39 -8.96
CA LYS A 47 3.34 19.01 -8.74
C LYS A 47 3.63 19.05 -7.25
N HIS A 48 4.37 18.06 -6.77
CA HIS A 48 4.81 18.02 -5.37
C HIS A 48 5.72 19.21 -5.05
N PRO A 49 5.52 19.89 -3.90
CA PRO A 49 6.45 20.91 -3.44
C PRO A 49 7.88 20.37 -3.27
N ALA A 50 8.86 21.27 -3.34
CA ALA A 50 10.25 20.88 -3.17
C ALA A 50 10.47 20.20 -1.82
N GLY A 51 11.12 19.03 -1.83
CA GLY A 51 11.45 18.27 -0.63
C GLY A 51 10.33 17.39 -0.05
N THR A 52 9.14 17.33 -0.67
CA THR A 52 8.03 16.50 -0.15
C THR A 52 7.95 15.10 -0.77
N VAL A 53 8.65 14.87 -1.88
CA VAL A 53 8.71 13.55 -2.52
C VAL A 53 9.71 12.69 -1.78
N ALA A 54 9.30 11.48 -1.39
CA ALA A 54 10.19 10.51 -0.79
C ALA A 54 11.28 10.07 -1.78
N TYR A 55 12.46 9.77 -1.26
CA TYR A 55 13.60 9.29 -2.02
C TYR A 55 14.27 8.13 -1.28
N GLU A 56 15.07 7.35 -2.00
CA GLU A 56 15.82 6.26 -1.40
C GLU A 56 16.84 6.79 -0.39
N TRP A 57 16.77 6.27 0.84
CA TRP A 57 17.73 6.60 1.88
C TRP A 57 19.00 5.77 1.73
N GLN A 58 20.13 6.42 1.45
CA GLN A 58 21.43 5.76 1.24
C GLN A 58 22.26 5.58 2.52
N GLY A 59 21.77 6.06 3.66
CA GLY A 59 22.47 5.99 4.95
C GLY A 59 22.07 4.78 5.79
N THR A 60 22.60 4.71 7.01
CA THR A 60 22.15 3.74 8.01
C THR A 60 20.66 3.98 8.32
N PRO A 61 19.80 2.94 8.33
CA PRO A 61 18.40 3.09 8.70
C PRO A 61 18.27 3.80 10.05
N ALA A 62 17.39 4.78 10.14
CA ALA A 62 17.09 5.41 11.41
C ALA A 62 16.58 4.35 12.40
N SER A 63 17.17 4.30 13.59
CA SER A 63 16.59 3.52 14.69
C SER A 63 15.22 4.13 15.01
N THR A 64 14.16 3.46 14.57
CA THR A 64 12.77 3.76 14.89
C THR A 64 12.31 2.71 15.90
N PRO A 65 12.71 2.84 17.19
CA PRO A 65 12.26 1.89 18.19
C PRO A 65 10.74 1.87 18.18
N ARG A 66 10.17 0.68 18.01
CA ARG A 66 8.74 0.46 18.20
C ARG A 66 8.39 1.03 19.58
N PRO A 67 7.34 1.85 19.71
CA PRO A 67 6.90 2.32 21.03
C PRO A 67 6.68 1.11 21.93
N ALA A 68 7.11 1.23 23.19
CA ALA A 68 6.94 0.16 24.16
C ALA A 68 5.45 -0.22 24.19
N ARG A 69 5.17 -1.49 23.90
CA ARG A 69 3.81 -2.01 24.00
C ARG A 69 3.44 -1.97 25.48
N THR A 70 2.48 -1.14 25.86
CA THR A 70 1.93 -1.10 27.22
C THR A 70 1.12 -2.36 27.53
N ASP A 71 0.66 -3.05 26.48
CA ASP A 71 -0.19 -4.23 26.61
C ASP A 71 0.65 -5.49 26.47
N ALA A 72 0.64 -6.34 27.49
CA ALA A 72 1.13 -7.69 27.38
C ALA A 72 0.18 -8.49 26.45
N PRO A 73 0.72 -9.20 25.43
CA PRO A 73 -0.10 -10.09 24.62
C PRO A 73 -0.80 -11.13 25.51
N GLY A 74 -2.13 -11.24 25.39
CA GLY A 74 -2.92 -12.24 26.12
C GLY A 74 -3.55 -11.77 27.44
N THR A 75 -3.42 -10.49 27.81
CA THR A 75 -4.02 -9.95 29.06
C THR A 75 -5.32 -9.17 28.85
N ALA A 76 -5.79 -9.06 27.60
CA ALA A 76 -7.09 -8.44 27.30
C ALA A 76 -8.25 -9.29 27.87
N PRO A 77 -9.32 -8.68 28.38
CA PRO A 77 -10.53 -9.41 28.78
C PRO A 77 -11.05 -10.28 27.62
N GLY A 78 -11.12 -11.59 27.81
CA GLY A 78 -11.53 -12.56 26.77
C GLY A 78 -10.41 -13.07 25.86
N ALA A 79 -9.13 -12.77 26.15
CA ALA A 79 -8.02 -13.32 25.39
C ALA A 79 -7.96 -14.86 25.47
N ALA A 80 -7.75 -15.50 24.32
CA ALA A 80 -7.63 -16.96 24.24
C ALA A 80 -6.30 -17.45 24.82
N ASN A 81 -6.36 -18.50 25.64
CA ASN A 81 -5.18 -19.19 26.14
C ASN A 81 -4.69 -20.22 25.11
N ALA A 82 -3.59 -19.92 24.42
CA ALA A 82 -2.91 -20.90 23.58
C ALA A 82 -1.91 -21.71 24.41
N ARG A 83 -2.14 -23.02 24.56
CA ARG A 83 -1.10 -23.95 25.06
C ARG A 83 -0.45 -24.61 23.86
N LYS A 84 0.86 -24.44 23.71
CA LYS A 84 1.64 -25.22 22.75
C LYS A 84 1.52 -26.70 23.15
N PRO A 85 1.00 -27.59 22.28
CA PRO A 85 1.00 -29.01 22.57
C PRO A 85 2.46 -29.48 22.76
N PRO A 86 2.71 -30.45 23.65
CA PRO A 86 4.04 -31.05 23.77
C PRO A 86 4.47 -31.55 22.39
N THR A 87 5.73 -31.36 22.05
CA THR A 87 6.32 -31.87 20.80
C THR A 87 6.08 -33.37 20.72
N SER A 88 5.05 -33.81 19.99
CA SER A 88 4.96 -35.19 19.55
C SER A 88 6.07 -35.36 18.51
N GLY A 89 7.13 -36.08 18.89
CA GLY A 89 8.17 -36.46 17.95
C GLY A 89 7.52 -37.22 16.79
N HIS A 90 7.54 -36.63 15.60
CA HIS A 90 7.23 -37.36 14.37
C HIS A 90 8.44 -38.26 14.10
N GLN A 91 8.31 -39.54 14.44
CA GLN A 91 9.21 -40.57 13.94
C GLN A 91 8.77 -40.87 12.50
N HIS A 92 9.64 -40.50 11.55
CA HIS A 92 9.59 -41.00 10.18
C HIS A 92 10.24 -42.38 10.12
#